data_AF-A0A7Z9IJB2-F1
#
_entry.id   AF-A0A7Z9IJB2-F1
#
_cell.length_a   1.000
_cell.length_b   1.000
_cell.length_c   1.000
_cell.angle_alpha   90.00
_cell.angle_beta   90.00
_cell.angle_gamma   90.00
#
_symmetry.space_group_name_H-M   'P 1'
#
loop_
_entity.id
_entity.type
_entity.pdbx_description
1 polymer ?
#
loop_
_entity_poly.entity_id
_entity_poly.type
_entity_poly.pdbx_seq_one_letter_code
_entity_poly.pdbx_strand_id
1 'polypeptide(L)'
;MPKAKRQSNRVMRCVDSTNHRHRRRRRSAIEKDQINRALAEPVIVVSSPIFKKRNAEKLVFEIPTNVPRLPVSWYCPAIDRADPPKRNVVRLLSREEEAILFRQYNYARMKWSNLQDCISKTNSPQDADLDELVRWYDISIDRRDHIVECNLALVLAKCTKLHLPDTF
;
A
#
# COMPACT_ATOMS: atom_id res chain seq x y z
N MET A 1 31.88 10.02 22.36
CA MET A 1 30.40 10.12 22.38
C MET A 1 29.93 10.77 21.09
N PRO A 2 29.46 10.02 20.08
CA PRO A 2 28.98 10.65 18.84
C PRO A 2 27.55 11.17 19.06
N LYS A 3 27.36 12.47 18.80
CA LYS A 3 26.10 13.19 18.97
C LYS A 3 25.10 12.77 17.88
N ALA A 4 23.87 12.43 18.29
CA ALA A 4 22.77 12.08 17.41
C ALA A 4 22.41 13.26 16.49
N LYS A 5 22.48 13.04 15.17
CA LYS A 5 21.95 13.96 14.16
C LYS A 5 20.43 13.96 14.23
N ARG A 6 19.86 15.01 14.84
CA ARG A 6 18.44 15.36 14.72
C ARG A 6 18.11 15.57 13.24
N GLN A 7 17.42 14.61 12.63
CA GLN A 7 16.82 14.79 11.32
C GLN A 7 15.72 15.83 11.43
N SER A 8 15.90 16.91 10.68
CA SER A 8 14.94 18.00 10.53
C SER A 8 13.69 17.46 9.82
N ASN A 9 12.62 17.22 10.59
CA ASN A 9 11.28 16.98 10.06
C ASN A 9 10.74 18.30 9.49
N ARG A 10 11.01 18.52 8.21
CA ARG A 10 10.33 19.55 7.42
C ARG A 10 8.87 19.13 7.30
N VAL A 11 8.03 19.65 8.20
CA VAL A 11 6.57 19.58 8.13
C VAL A 11 6.16 20.06 6.74
N MET A 12 5.70 19.15 5.88
CA MET A 12 4.98 19.56 4.69
C MET A 12 3.69 20.22 5.15
N ARG A 13 3.51 21.47 4.74
CA ARG A 13 2.29 22.22 5.02
C ARG A 13 1.12 21.49 4.39
N CYS A 14 0.05 21.31 5.17
CA CYS A 14 -1.28 21.10 4.65
C CYS A 14 -1.51 22.12 3.52
N VAL A 15 -2.15 21.71 2.43
CA VAL A 15 -2.41 22.58 1.28
C VAL A 15 -3.03 23.89 1.78
N ASP A 16 -2.34 25.02 1.57
CA ASP A 16 -2.81 26.35 1.93
C ASP A 16 -4.10 26.61 1.14
N SER A 17 -5.23 26.38 1.80
CA SER A 17 -6.56 26.53 1.20
C SER A 17 -6.94 28.00 1.23
N THR A 18 -6.87 28.62 0.06
CA THR A 18 -7.55 29.89 -0.20
C THR A 18 -9.06 29.69 -0.01
N ASN A 19 -9.61 30.41 0.96
CA ASN A 19 -11.01 30.64 1.31
C ASN A 19 -12.08 30.11 0.32
N HIS A 20 -12.36 28.81 0.34
CA HIS A 20 -13.57 28.22 -0.23
C HIS A 20 -14.33 27.49 0.89
N ARG A 21 -15.56 27.94 1.16
CA ARG A 21 -16.47 27.30 2.11
C ARG A 21 -16.89 25.93 1.53
N HIS A 22 -16.05 24.92 1.70
CA HIS A 22 -16.44 23.56 1.36
C HIS A 22 -17.51 23.09 2.34
N ARG A 23 -18.73 22.89 1.83
CA ARG A 23 -19.84 22.31 2.59
C ARG A 23 -19.47 20.89 2.97
N ARG A 24 -19.58 20.57 4.26
CA ARG A 24 -19.46 19.19 4.75
C ARG A 24 -20.57 18.35 4.13
N ARG A 25 -20.21 17.36 3.31
CA ARG A 25 -21.16 16.41 2.73
C ARG A 25 -21.47 15.29 3.72
N ARG A 26 -22.66 14.72 3.59
CA ARG A 26 -23.04 13.55 4.38
C ARG A 26 -22.34 12.32 3.79
N ARG A 27 -21.46 11.69 4.57
CA ARG A 27 -20.76 10.44 4.19
C ARG A 27 -21.60 9.21 4.49
N SER A 28 -21.47 8.19 3.63
CA SER A 28 -22.15 6.89 3.84
C SER A 28 -21.56 6.13 5.03
N ALA A 29 -22.26 5.11 5.53
CA ALA A 29 -21.74 4.28 6.62
C ALA A 29 -20.46 3.52 6.22
N ILE A 30 -20.44 2.97 5.00
CA ILE A 30 -19.30 2.25 4.43
C ILE A 30 -18.08 3.17 4.34
N GLU A 31 -18.28 4.40 3.84
CA GLU A 31 -17.22 5.38 3.69
C GLU A 31 -16.65 5.83 5.05
N LYS A 32 -17.50 6.00 6.06
CA LYS A 32 -17.04 6.31 7.43
C LYS A 32 -16.20 5.18 8.01
N ASP A 33 -16.60 3.93 7.77
CA ASP A 33 -15.84 2.77 8.21
C ASP A 33 -14.46 2.71 7.53
N GLN A 34 -14.39 2.94 6.22
CA GLN A 34 -13.12 3.05 5.48
C GLN A 34 -12.21 4.14 6.04
N ILE A 35 -12.76 5.33 6.31
CA ILE A 35 -12.00 6.44 6.93
C ILE A 35 -11.48 6.02 8.30
N ASN A 36 -12.31 5.41 9.14
CA ASN A 36 -11.90 4.98 10.47
C ASN A 36 -10.77 3.94 10.40
N ARG A 37 -10.84 2.97 9.48
CA ARG A 37 -9.75 2.01 9.25
C ARG A 37 -8.47 2.71 8.80
N ALA A 38 -8.57 3.61 7.82
CA ALA A 38 -7.43 4.37 7.32
C ALA A 38 -6.80 5.26 8.41
N LEU A 39 -7.58 5.76 9.36
CA LEU A 39 -7.05 6.54 10.49
C LEU A 39 -6.47 5.68 11.61
N ALA A 40 -6.97 4.45 11.81
CA ALA A 40 -6.54 3.59 12.90
C ALA A 40 -5.31 2.74 12.56
N GLU A 41 -5.14 2.34 11.30
CA GLU A 41 -4.07 1.42 10.91
C GLU A 41 -2.69 2.11 10.96
N PRO A 42 -1.69 1.50 11.62
CA PRO A 42 -0.36 2.10 11.73
C PRO A 42 0.37 2.07 10.38
N VAL A 43 0.95 3.21 10.00
CA VAL A 43 1.65 3.36 8.73
C VAL A 43 3.17 3.46 8.92
N ILE A 44 3.90 2.52 8.33
CA ILE A 44 5.38 2.51 8.31
C ILE A 44 5.86 2.81 6.90
N VAL A 45 6.69 3.84 6.76
CA VAL A 45 7.20 4.30 5.47
C VAL A 45 8.71 4.09 5.43
N VAL A 46 9.19 3.40 4.40
CA VAL A 46 10.62 3.30 4.15
C VAL A 46 11.07 4.55 3.41
N SER A 47 12.09 5.24 3.92
CA SER A 47 12.60 6.46 3.29
C SER A 47 13.16 6.18 1.88
N SER A 48 12.76 7.00 0.91
CA SER A 48 13.31 6.95 -0.45
C SER A 48 13.60 8.37 -0.97
N PRO A 49 14.78 8.62 -1.59
CA PRO A 49 15.11 9.92 -2.15
C PRO A 49 14.12 10.41 -3.22
N ILE A 50 13.51 9.48 -3.97
CA ILE A 50 12.59 9.82 -5.06
C ILE A 50 11.32 10.52 -4.56
N PHE A 51 10.93 10.26 -3.30
CA PHE A 51 9.72 10.82 -2.69
C PHE A 51 9.83 12.31 -2.40
N LYS A 52 11.05 12.85 -2.32
CA LYS A 52 11.30 14.28 -2.08
C LYS A 52 11.22 15.12 -3.36
N LYS A 53 11.11 14.49 -4.53
CA LYS A 53 11.03 15.19 -5.82
C LYS A 53 9.64 15.81 -6.00
N ARG A 54 9.57 16.97 -6.65
CA ARG A 54 8.29 17.67 -6.91
C ARG A 54 7.32 16.85 -7.75
N ASN A 55 7.85 16.03 -8.66
CA ASN A 55 7.11 15.12 -9.54
C ASN A 55 7.18 13.66 -9.06
N ALA A 56 7.32 13.42 -7.75
CA ALA A 56 7.49 12.07 -7.21
C ALA A 56 6.37 11.12 -7.60
N GLU A 57 5.10 11.56 -7.52
CA GLU A 57 3.94 10.75 -7.88
C GLU A 57 4.04 10.24 -9.32
N LYS A 58 4.31 11.16 -10.25
CA LYS A 58 4.55 10.86 -11.66
C LYS A 58 5.68 9.85 -11.84
N LEU A 59 6.82 10.08 -11.19
CA LEU A 59 8.00 9.22 -11.28
C LEU A 59 7.80 7.82 -10.67
N VAL A 60 6.83 7.66 -9.78
CA VAL A 60 6.52 6.38 -9.12
C VAL A 60 5.48 5.60 -9.91
N PHE A 61 4.46 6.28 -10.46
CA PHE A 61 3.33 5.61 -11.12
C PHE A 61 3.40 5.56 -12.65
N GLU A 62 4.14 6.45 -13.31
CA GLU A 62 4.31 6.41 -14.77
C GLU A 62 5.49 5.53 -15.23
N ILE A 63 6.01 4.67 -14.36
CA ILE A 63 7.00 3.68 -14.76
C ILE A 63 6.29 2.67 -15.68
N PRO A 64 6.67 2.55 -16.97
CA PRO A 64 5.87 1.89 -18.01
C PRO A 64 5.80 0.35 -17.91
N THR A 65 6.05 -0.24 -16.75
CA THR A 65 6.01 -1.70 -16.58
C THR A 65 4.65 -2.10 -16.02
N ASN A 66 3.77 -2.62 -16.91
CA ASN A 66 2.56 -3.30 -16.49
C ASN A 66 2.93 -4.63 -15.85
N VAL A 67 3.13 -4.64 -14.52
CA VAL A 67 3.33 -5.88 -13.78
C VAL A 67 1.98 -6.63 -13.77
N PRO A 68 1.87 -7.82 -14.38
CA PRO A 68 0.60 -8.52 -14.44
C PRO A 68 0.13 -8.91 -13.03
N ARG A 69 -1.17 -8.82 -12.79
CA ARG A 69 -1.81 -9.48 -11.64
C ARG A 69 -1.84 -10.98 -11.91
N LEU A 70 -1.49 -11.78 -10.91
CA LEU A 70 -1.52 -13.23 -11.02
C LEU A 70 -2.78 -13.74 -10.32
N PRO A 71 -3.61 -14.58 -10.97
CA PRO A 71 -4.78 -15.11 -10.32
C PRO A 71 -4.34 -15.99 -9.15
N VAL A 72 -5.04 -15.93 -8.02
CA VAL A 72 -4.78 -16.76 -6.83
C VAL A 72 -5.75 -17.94 -6.70
N SER A 73 -6.62 -18.14 -7.70
CA SER A 73 -7.63 -19.22 -7.71
C SER A 73 -7.02 -20.61 -7.61
N TRP A 74 -5.78 -20.78 -8.08
CA TRP A 74 -5.02 -22.02 -7.96
C TRP A 74 -4.72 -22.45 -6.51
N TYR A 75 -4.86 -21.54 -5.54
CA TYR A 75 -4.59 -21.79 -4.12
C TYR A 75 -5.87 -21.95 -3.27
N CYS A 76 -7.07 -21.99 -3.85
CA CYS A 76 -8.29 -22.10 -3.03
C CYS A 76 -8.31 -23.43 -2.26
N PRO A 77 -8.18 -23.45 -0.90
CA PRO A 77 -8.07 -24.69 -0.13
C PRO A 77 -9.35 -25.55 -0.18
N ALA A 78 -10.48 -24.92 -0.53
CA ALA A 78 -11.79 -25.53 -0.64
C ALA A 78 -12.15 -25.99 -2.07
N ILE A 79 -11.30 -25.75 -3.08
CA ILE A 79 -11.52 -26.28 -4.42
C ILE A 79 -11.01 -27.72 -4.46
N ASP A 80 -11.90 -28.63 -4.84
CA ASP A 80 -11.59 -30.02 -5.11
C ASP A 80 -10.40 -30.13 -6.07
N ARG A 81 -9.39 -30.91 -5.69
CA ARG A 81 -8.08 -30.98 -6.37
C ARG A 81 -8.13 -31.75 -7.70
N ALA A 82 -9.32 -32.03 -8.22
CA ALA A 82 -9.55 -32.83 -9.40
C ALA A 82 -8.80 -32.29 -10.64
N ASP A 83 -8.65 -30.96 -10.75
CA ASP A 83 -7.88 -30.32 -11.81
C ASP A 83 -6.68 -29.54 -11.24
N PRO A 84 -5.43 -30.02 -11.42
CA PRO A 84 -4.27 -29.25 -11.03
C PRO A 84 -4.18 -27.97 -11.88
N PRO A 85 -3.92 -26.80 -11.27
CA PRO A 85 -3.79 -25.54 -11.99
C PRO A 85 -2.70 -25.62 -13.06
N LYS A 86 -2.95 -25.03 -14.24
CA LYS A 86 -1.98 -25.00 -15.35
C LYS A 86 -0.64 -24.42 -14.85
N ARG A 87 0.47 -25.11 -15.14
CA ARG A 87 1.83 -24.77 -14.66
C ARG A 87 2.28 -23.33 -14.95
N ASN A 88 1.68 -22.66 -15.93
CA ASN A 88 2.03 -21.29 -16.35
C ASN A 88 1.34 -20.19 -15.51
N VAL A 89 0.49 -20.54 -14.55
CA VAL A 89 -0.27 -19.57 -13.74
C VAL A 89 0.61 -18.92 -12.65
N VAL A 90 1.71 -19.58 -12.29
CA VAL A 90 2.59 -19.17 -11.20
C VAL A 90 3.89 -18.62 -11.77
N ARG A 91 4.11 -17.31 -11.63
CA ARG A 91 5.32 -16.61 -12.07
C ARG A 91 5.91 -15.81 -10.93
N LEU A 92 7.23 -15.86 -10.76
CA LEU A 92 7.93 -14.97 -9.85
C LEU A 92 8.16 -13.61 -10.49
N LEU A 93 8.11 -12.56 -9.68
CA LEU A 93 8.47 -11.22 -10.13
C LEU A 93 9.97 -11.15 -10.42
N SER A 94 10.34 -10.36 -11.44
CA SER A 94 11.72 -9.92 -11.60
C SER A 94 12.05 -8.90 -10.50
N ARG A 95 13.35 -8.70 -10.25
CA ARG A 95 13.84 -7.69 -9.30
C ARG A 95 13.31 -6.29 -9.61
N GLU A 96 13.21 -5.96 -10.90
CA GLU A 96 12.70 -4.68 -11.38
C GLU A 96 11.21 -4.54 -11.09
N GLU A 97 10.41 -5.59 -11.32
CA GLU A 97 8.97 -5.59 -11.04
C GLU A 97 8.68 -5.46 -9.54
N GLU A 98 9.41 -6.21 -8.70
CA GLU A 98 9.33 -6.07 -7.24
C GLU A 98 9.67 -4.66 -6.78
N ALA A 99 10.76 -4.09 -7.31
CA ALA A 99 11.18 -2.74 -6.97
C ALA A 99 10.14 -1.68 -7.36
N ILE A 100 9.42 -1.89 -8.46
CA ILE A 100 8.34 -1.01 -8.91
C ILE A 100 7.14 -1.11 -7.96
N LEU A 101 6.64 -2.33 -7.72
CA LEU A 101 5.48 -2.54 -6.84
C LEU A 101 5.75 -2.05 -5.43
N PHE A 102 6.92 -2.38 -4.87
CA PHE A 102 7.31 -1.92 -3.55
C PHE A 102 7.43 -0.39 -3.49
N ARG A 103 7.98 0.26 -4.53
CA ARG A 103 8.08 1.72 -4.59
C ARG A 103 6.70 2.38 -4.64
N GLN A 104 5.77 1.83 -5.43
CA GLN A 104 4.39 2.33 -5.53
C GLN A 104 3.64 2.16 -4.21
N TYR A 105 3.70 0.96 -3.62
CA TYR A 105 3.15 0.68 -2.30
C TYR A 105 3.66 1.65 -1.25
N ASN A 106 4.98 1.81 -1.16
CA ASN A 106 5.61 2.62 -0.14
C ASN A 106 5.36 4.13 -0.34
N TYR A 107 5.23 4.60 -1.59
CA TYR A 107 4.83 5.97 -1.88
C TYR A 107 3.38 6.24 -1.46
N ALA A 108 2.45 5.32 -1.75
CA ALA A 108 1.06 5.43 -1.32
C ALA A 108 0.97 5.51 0.21
N ARG A 109 1.72 4.66 0.94
CA ARG A 109 1.82 4.73 2.40
C ARG A 109 2.38 6.06 2.91
N MET A 110 3.37 6.64 2.23
CA MET A 110 3.87 7.96 2.61
C MET A 110 2.76 9.02 2.51
N LYS A 111 2.01 9.04 1.41
CA LYS A 111 0.92 10.00 1.21
C LYS A 111 -0.19 9.79 2.24
N TRP A 112 -0.57 8.53 2.48
CA TRP A 112 -1.51 8.14 3.52
C TRP A 112 -1.05 8.59 4.91
N SER A 113 0.18 8.26 5.33
CA SER A 113 0.74 8.66 6.64
C SER A 113 0.73 10.17 6.84
N ASN A 114 1.10 10.94 5.82
CA ASN A 114 1.05 12.40 5.88
C ASN A 114 -0.38 12.91 6.11
N LEU A 115 -1.37 12.34 5.42
CA LEU A 115 -2.78 12.72 5.59
C LEU A 115 -3.33 12.30 6.95
N GLN A 116 -2.99 11.09 7.41
CA GLN A 116 -3.35 10.59 8.74
C GLN A 116 -2.82 11.54 9.83
N ASP A 117 -1.57 11.98 9.72
CA ASP A 117 -0.96 12.96 10.63
C ASP A 117 -1.64 14.33 10.59
N CYS A 118 -1.97 14.82 9.40
CA CYS A 118 -2.65 16.11 9.21
C CYS A 118 -4.07 16.09 9.78
N ILE A 119 -4.83 15.04 9.48
CA ILE A 119 -6.22 14.86 9.91
C ILE A 119 -6.29 14.67 11.43
N SER A 120 -5.39 13.86 12.00
CA SER A 120 -5.37 13.59 13.45
C SER A 120 -5.06 14.83 14.29
N LYS A 121 -4.39 15.83 13.72
CA LYS A 121 -4.09 17.12 14.38
C LYS A 121 -5.20 18.16 14.20
N THR A 122 -6.22 17.86 13.39
CA THR A 122 -7.25 18.82 12.99
C THR A 122 -8.60 18.43 13.62
N ASN A 123 -9.23 19.35 14.34
CA ASN A 123 -10.53 19.09 15.00
C ASN A 123 -11.69 18.87 14.00
N SER A 124 -11.53 19.33 12.77
CA SER A 124 -12.50 19.17 11.70
C SER A 124 -11.83 19.07 10.33
N PRO A 125 -11.48 17.85 9.87
CA PRO A 125 -10.85 17.67 8.56
C PRO A 125 -11.78 18.10 7.41
N GLN A 126 -11.20 18.58 6.32
CA GLN A 126 -11.98 18.89 5.12
C GLN A 126 -12.38 17.60 4.40
N ASP A 127 -13.49 17.65 3.66
CA ASP A 127 -13.94 16.48 2.91
C ASP A 127 -12.93 16.06 1.83
N ALA A 128 -12.21 17.02 1.23
CA ALA A 128 -11.16 16.74 0.27
C ALA A 128 -10.01 15.93 0.90
N ASP A 129 -9.61 16.25 2.14
CA ASP A 129 -8.54 15.52 2.84
C ASP A 129 -8.96 14.08 3.14
N LEU A 130 -10.22 13.87 3.52
CA LEU A 130 -10.77 12.55 3.78
C LEU A 130 -10.90 11.71 2.49
N ASP A 131 -11.28 12.34 1.38
CA ASP A 131 -11.37 11.67 0.07
C ASP A 131 -9.96 11.27 -0.42
N GLU A 132 -8.98 12.16 -0.23
CA GLU A 132 -7.58 11.90 -0.50
C GLU A 132 -7.02 10.77 0.38
N LEU A 133 -7.38 10.76 1.68
CA LEU A 133 -6.99 9.71 2.63
C LEU A 133 -7.46 8.33 2.16
N VAL A 134 -8.76 8.22 1.84
CA VAL A 134 -9.35 6.95 1.36
C VAL A 134 -8.70 6.52 0.05
N ARG A 135 -8.46 7.45 -0.88
CA ARG A 135 -7.78 7.11 -2.14
C ARG A 135 -6.39 6.50 -1.91
N TRP A 136 -5.57 7.12 -1.07
CA TRP A 136 -4.22 6.59 -0.82
C TRP A 136 -4.22 5.30 0.00
N TYR A 137 -5.19 5.14 0.90
CA TYR A 137 -5.43 3.89 1.59
C TYR A 137 -5.73 2.77 0.58
N ASP A 138 -6.70 2.97 -0.31
CA ASP A 138 -7.10 1.97 -1.30
C ASP A 138 -5.95 1.63 -2.27
N ILE A 139 -5.19 2.63 -2.76
CA ILE A 139 -4.00 2.40 -3.60
C ILE A 139 -2.94 1.57 -2.85
N SER A 140 -2.74 1.86 -1.56
CA SER A 140 -1.80 1.12 -0.72
C SER A 140 -2.23 -0.34 -0.55
N ILE A 141 -3.52 -0.59 -0.28
CA ILE A 141 -4.08 -1.93 -0.17
C ILE A 141 -3.96 -2.68 -1.50
N ASP A 142 -4.34 -2.06 -2.61
CA ASP A 142 -4.26 -2.67 -3.94
C ASP A 142 -2.82 -3.08 -4.32
N ARG A 143 -1.82 -2.23 -4.04
CA ARG A 143 -0.41 -2.56 -4.28
C ARG A 143 0.11 -3.63 -3.33
N ARG A 144 -0.31 -3.64 -2.07
CA ARG A 144 0.02 -4.70 -1.12
C ARG A 144 -0.52 -6.04 -1.62
N ASP A 145 -1.77 -6.06 -2.02
CA ASP A 145 -2.43 -7.27 -2.49
C ASP A 145 -1.77 -7.80 -3.77
N HIS A 146 -1.37 -6.92 -4.70
CA HIS A 146 -0.55 -7.28 -5.86
C HIS A 146 0.77 -7.95 -5.46
N ILE A 147 1.49 -7.39 -4.49
CA ILE A 147 2.74 -8.00 -3.97
C ILE A 147 2.46 -9.38 -3.37
N VAL A 148 1.35 -9.54 -2.64
CA VAL A 148 0.96 -10.82 -2.03
C VAL A 148 0.59 -11.86 -3.08
N GLU A 149 -0.22 -11.50 -4.07
CA GLU A 149 -0.61 -12.37 -5.18
C GLU A 149 0.62 -12.95 -5.90
N CYS A 150 1.63 -12.12 -6.13
CA CYS A 150 2.86 -12.55 -6.78
C CYS A 150 3.79 -13.39 -5.88
N ASN A 151 3.74 -13.18 -4.57
CA ASN A 151 4.61 -13.88 -3.62
C ASN A 151 3.97 -15.13 -2.99
N LEU A 152 2.68 -15.38 -3.23
CA LEU A 152 1.95 -16.52 -2.67
C LEU A 152 2.63 -17.86 -2.98
N ALA A 153 3.10 -18.03 -4.20
CA ALA A 153 3.81 -19.23 -4.62
C ALA A 153 5.12 -19.47 -3.86
N LEU A 154 5.88 -18.41 -3.57
CA LEU A 154 7.11 -18.52 -2.78
C LEU A 154 6.81 -18.94 -1.35
N VAL A 155 5.73 -18.40 -0.76
CA VAL A 155 5.32 -18.76 0.60
C VAL A 155 4.97 -20.24 0.67
N LEU A 156 4.19 -20.75 -0.28
CA LEU A 156 3.83 -22.18 -0.31
C LEU A 156 5.04 -23.07 -0.51
N ALA A 157 5.94 -22.73 -1.43
CA ALA A 157 7.18 -23.48 -1.63
C ALA A 157 8.03 -23.55 -0.35
N LYS A 158 8.02 -22.48 0.48
CA LYS A 158 8.70 -22.48 1.79
C LYS A 158 7.96 -23.37 2.79
N CYS A 159 6.63 -23.29 2.88
CA CYS A 159 5.83 -24.11 3.79
C CYS A 159 5.95 -25.62 3.48
N THR A 160 5.98 -26.00 2.20
CA THR A 160 6.15 -27.40 1.79
C THR A 160 7.53 -27.94 2.13
N LYS A 161 8.59 -27.14 2.03
CA LYS A 161 9.96 -27.54 2.40
C LYS A 161 10.18 -27.67 3.91
N LEU A 162 9.34 -27.02 4.71
CA LEU A 162 9.40 -27.07 6.17
C LEU A 162 8.61 -28.24 6.79
N HIS A 163 7.86 -29.00 5.98
CA HIS A 163 7.38 -30.32 6.43
C HIS A 163 8.57 -31.28 6.50
N LEU A 164 9.15 -31.36 7.70
CA LEU A 164 10.01 -32.47 8.12
C LEU A 164 9.23 -33.78 7.95
N PRO A 165 9.89 -34.90 7.63
CA PRO A 165 9.21 -36.19 7.55
C PRO A 165 8.58 -36.50 8.90
N ASP A 166 7.31 -36.89 8.89
CA ASP A 166 6.68 -37.58 10.01
C ASP A 166 7.43 -38.91 10.22
N THR A 167 8.51 -38.87 11.01
CA THR A 167 9.12 -40.08 11.57
C THR A 167 8.20 -40.59 12.67
N PHE A 168 7.36 -41.55 12.32
CA PHE A 168 6.86 -42.60 13.21
C PHE A 168 7.67 -43.87 12.97
#